data_AF-A0AAW1UXX2-F1
#
_entry.id   AF-A0AAW1UXX2-F1
#
_cell.length_a   1.000
_cell.length_b   1.000
_cell.length_c   1.000
_cell.angle_alpha   90.00
_cell.angle_beta   90.00
_cell.angle_gamma   90.00
#
_symmetry.space_group_name_H-M   'P 1'
#
loop_
_entity.id
_entity.type
_entity.pdbx_description
1 polymer ?
#
loop_
_entity_poly.entity_id
_entity_poly.type
_entity_poly.pdbx_seq_one_letter_code
_entity_poly.pdbx_strand_id
1 'polypeptide(L)'
;MVTYIKGARLLPQLVVDNYKYLKHRSAQKVTYWKCHLYDSGACKARCIIGIDQSIILSGDHDHTPTYEHIPDDLILFKEIFLLKRICRQKSTFGKISESNQN
;
A
#
# COMPACT_ATOMS: atom_id res chain seq x y z
N MET A 1 5.63 6.11 -10.34
CA MET A 1 7.00 5.96 -9.81
C MET A 1 6.92 5.83 -8.30
N VAL A 2 7.72 4.97 -7.69
CA VAL A 2 7.73 4.76 -6.24
C VAL A 2 8.97 5.43 -5.66
N THR A 3 8.80 6.24 -4.62
CA THR A 3 9.90 6.93 -3.95
C THR A 3 10.02 6.42 -2.52
N TYR A 4 11.21 5.96 -2.14
CA TYR A 4 11.54 5.63 -0.76
C TYR A 4 12.14 6.87 -0.10
N ILE A 5 11.58 7.25 1.05
CA ILE A 5 12.03 8.40 1.82
C ILE A 5 12.47 8.00 3.23
N LYS A 6 13.33 8.82 3.83
CA LYS A 6 13.71 8.70 5.24
C LYS A 6 12.46 8.82 6.11
N GLY A 7 12.19 7.81 6.92
CA GLY A 7 11.16 7.86 7.95
C GLY A 7 11.73 7.99 9.34
N ALA A 8 10.84 8.07 10.33
CA ALA A 8 11.23 8.09 11.74
C ALA A 8 11.94 6.78 12.12
N ARG A 9 12.94 6.89 13.01
CA ARG A 9 13.67 5.75 13.60
C ARG A 9 14.25 4.75 12.57
N LEU A 10 14.86 5.28 11.51
CA LEU A 10 15.58 4.49 10.47
C LEU A 10 14.70 3.55 9.63
N LEU A 11 13.37 3.64 9.73
CA LEU A 11 12.47 2.88 8.89
C LEU A 11 12.10 3.71 7.66
N PRO A 12 12.33 3.21 6.43
CA PRO A 12 11.94 3.93 5.24
C PRO A 12 10.41 4.03 5.14
N GLN A 13 9.94 5.17 4.62
CA GLN A 13 8.55 5.37 4.22
C GLN A 13 8.46 5.36 2.70
N LEU A 14 7.25 5.17 2.20
CA LEU A 14 6.98 5.04 0.78
C LEU A 14 6.11 6.20 0.32
N VAL A 15 6.44 6.80 -0.82
CA VAL A 15 5.59 7.77 -1.50
C VAL A 15 5.22 7.23 -2.88
N VAL A 16 3.92 7.12 -3.13
CA VAL A 16 3.35 6.67 -4.40
C VAL A 16 2.22 7.62 -4.74
N ASP A 17 2.21 8.14 -5.97
CA ASP A 17 1.23 9.13 -6.44
C ASP A 17 1.02 10.27 -5.44
N ASN A 18 2.13 10.79 -4.88
CA ASN A 18 2.17 11.88 -3.90
C ASN A 18 1.54 11.57 -2.52
N TYR A 19 1.12 10.32 -2.28
CA TYR A 19 0.61 9.86 -1.00
C TYR A 19 1.66 9.12 -0.19
N LYS A 20 1.74 9.45 1.10
CA LYS A 20 2.66 8.82 2.04
C LYS A 20 2.08 7.55 2.65
N TYR A 21 2.85 6.48 2.55
CA TYR A 21 2.56 5.20 3.15
C TYR A 21 3.63 4.79 4.16
N LEU A 22 3.18 4.14 5.23
CA LEU A 22 3.99 3.57 6.29
C LEU A 22 4.04 2.04 6.12
N LYS A 23 5.19 1.44 6.43
CA LYS A 23 5.31 -0.02 6.45
C LYS A 23 4.36 -0.59 7.50
N HIS A 24 3.53 -1.55 7.09
CA HIS A 24 2.62 -2.24 8.00
C HIS A 24 3.20 -3.60 8.41
N ARG A 25 3.42 -4.49 7.43
CA ARG A 25 4.04 -5.80 7.66
C ARG A 25 4.71 -6.31 6.40
N SER A 26 5.67 -7.21 6.56
CA SER A 26 6.26 -7.97 5.46
C SER A 26 5.83 -9.43 5.55
N ALA A 27 5.55 -10.04 4.41
CA ALA A 27 5.41 -11.48 4.22
C ALA A 27 6.48 -11.94 3.21
N GLN A 28 6.62 -13.26 3.03
CA GLN A 28 7.74 -13.85 2.26
C GLN A 28 8.00 -13.21 0.88
N LYS A 29 6.94 -12.83 0.14
CA LYS A 29 7.06 -12.29 -1.23
C LYS A 29 6.46 -10.90 -1.41
N VAL A 30 5.92 -10.30 -0.34
CA VAL A 30 5.18 -9.04 -0.43
C VAL A 30 5.41 -8.18 0.81
N THR A 31 5.49 -6.87 0.64
CA THR A 31 5.45 -5.90 1.73
C THR A 31 4.16 -5.09 1.65
N TYR A 32 3.43 -5.07 2.77
CA TYR A 32 2.19 -4.32 2.93
C TYR A 32 2.51 -2.95 3.52
N TRP A 33 1.95 -1.93 2.88
CA TRP A 33 2.05 -0.54 3.26
C TRP A 33 0.63 0.02 3.44
N LYS A 34 0.48 0.94 4.40
CA LYS A 34 -0.80 1.60 4.71
C LYS A 34 -0.62 3.10 4.62
N CYS A 35 -1.67 3.83 4.24
CA CYS A 35 -1.63 5.29 4.30
C CYS A 35 -1.22 5.76 5.71
N HIS A 36 -0.49 6.86 5.82
CA HIS A 36 -0.09 7.40 7.12
C HIS A 36 -1.28 7.83 8.01
N LEU A 37 -2.45 8.12 7.41
CA LEU A 37 -3.71 8.41 8.12
C LEU A 37 -4.55 7.16 8.40
N TYR A 38 -4.02 5.96 8.12
CA TYR A 38 -4.78 4.72 8.31
C TYR A 38 -5.14 4.48 9.78
N ASP A 39 -4.19 4.73 10.69
CA ASP A 39 -4.35 4.45 12.12
C ASP A 39 -5.27 5.46 12.82
N SER A 40 -5.38 6.69 12.30
CA SER A 40 -6.38 7.66 12.76
C SER A 40 -7.79 7.37 12.21
N GLY A 41 -7.92 6.43 11.28
CA GLY A 41 -9.17 6.10 10.62
C GLY A 41 -9.56 7.04 9.47
N ALA A 42 -8.82 8.12 9.27
CA ALA A 42 -9.10 9.16 8.27
C ALA A 42 -8.69 8.77 6.84
N CYS A 43 -8.18 7.56 6.62
CA CYS A 43 -7.97 7.00 5.29
C CYS A 43 -7.92 5.45 5.37
N LYS A 44 -8.32 4.74 4.31
CA LYS A 44 -8.21 3.27 4.23
C LYS A 44 -7.34 2.75 3.10
N ALA A 45 -6.67 3.66 2.38
CA ALA A 45 -5.78 3.32 1.28
C ALA A 45 -4.59 2.46 1.74
N ARG A 46 -4.20 1.52 0.88
CA ARG A 46 -3.13 0.55 1.06
C ARG A 46 -2.33 0.40 -0.22
N CYS A 47 -1.06 0.08 -0.06
CA CYS A 47 -0.13 -0.23 -1.12
C CYS A 47 0.56 -1.57 -0.82
N ILE A 48 0.68 -2.44 -1.80
CA ILE A 48 1.38 -3.73 -1.67
C ILE A 48 2.47 -3.75 -2.72
N ILE A 49 3.71 -4.00 -2.28
CA ILE A 49 4.87 -4.17 -3.16
C ILE A 49 5.26 -5.63 -3.15
N GLY A 50 5.26 -6.27 -4.32
CA GLY A 50 5.78 -7.61 -4.53
C GLY A 50 7.28 -7.59 -4.81
N ILE A 51 7.95 -8.69 -4.47
CA ILE A 51 9.37 -8.90 -4.84
C ILE A 51 9.59 -9.00 -6.36
N ASP A 52 8.51 -9.20 -7.12
CA ASP A 52 8.46 -9.21 -8.58
C ASP A 52 8.36 -7.79 -9.18
N GLN A 53 8.72 -6.77 -8.41
CA GLN A 53 8.58 -5.36 -8.77
C GLN A 53 7.16 -4.96 -9.18
N SER A 54 6.15 -5.67 -8.67
CA SER A 54 4.76 -5.28 -8.86
C SER A 54 4.26 -4.41 -7.71
N ILE A 55 3.42 -3.43 -8.05
CA ILE A 55 2.72 -2.59 -7.09
C ILE A 55 1.22 -2.74 -7.26
N ILE A 56 0.53 -2.87 -6.15
CA ILE A 56 -0.94 -2.93 -6.07
C ILE A 56 -1.40 -1.81 -5.14
N LEU A 57 -2.22 -0.90 -5.67
CA LEU A 57 -2.88 0.15 -4.92
C LEU A 57 -4.34 -0.25 -4.65
N SER A 58 -4.82 -0.01 -3.43
CA SER A 58 -6.15 -0.42 -2.99
C SER A 58 -6.74 0.58 -2.02
N GLY A 59 -8.01 0.92 -2.21
CA GLY A 59 -8.70 1.94 -1.43
C GLY A 59 -8.40 3.35 -1.97
N ASP A 60 -9.37 4.23 -1.80
CA ASP A 60 -9.27 5.60 -2.30
C ASP A 60 -8.74 6.51 -1.20
N HIS A 61 -7.97 7.52 -1.60
CA HIS A 61 -7.56 8.60 -0.73
C HIS A 61 -8.66 9.65 -0.68
N ASP A 62 -9.16 9.91 0.51
CA ASP A 62 -10.17 10.91 0.88
C ASP A 62 -9.55 12.16 1.51
N HIS A 63 -8.24 12.33 1.32
CA HIS A 63 -7.48 13.46 1.81
C HIS A 63 -6.53 13.97 0.74
N THR A 64 -6.01 15.19 0.93
CA THR A 64 -5.05 15.78 0.01
C THR A 64 -3.74 14.98 0.00
N PRO A 65 -3.01 14.98 -1.14
CA PRO A 65 -1.68 14.40 -1.21
C PRO A 65 -0.75 14.94 -0.11
N THR A 66 0.16 14.10 0.36
CA THR A 66 1.07 14.47 1.46
C THR A 66 2.23 15.33 0.99
N TYR A 67 2.65 15.13 -0.26
CA TYR A 67 3.76 15.83 -0.86
C TYR A 67 3.33 16.39 -2.20
N GLU A 68 3.39 17.71 -2.38
CA GLU A 68 3.43 18.28 -3.72
C GLU A 68 4.83 18.10 -4.33
N HIS A 69 5.85 18.32 -3.51
CA HIS A 69 7.25 18.10 -3.81
C HIS A 69 7.91 17.38 -2.63
N ILE A 70 8.64 16.30 -2.90
CA ILE A 70 9.38 15.55 -1.88
C ILE A 70 10.76 16.23 -1.74
N PRO A 71 11.15 16.71 -0.55
CA PRO A 71 12.48 17.26 -0.33
C PRO A 71 13.58 16.24 -0.68
N ASP A 72 14.58 16.66 -1.46
CA ASP A 72 15.62 15.77 -1.99
C ASP A 72 16.45 15.10 -0.89
N ASP A 73 16.67 15.79 0.23
CA ASP A 73 17.40 15.28 1.39
C ASP A 73 16.67 14.12 2.10
N LEU A 74 15.36 14.01 1.91
CA LEU A 74 14.56 12.89 2.41
C LEU A 74 14.58 11.69 1.47
N ILE A 75 14.94 11.86 0.20
CA ILE A 75 14.90 10.78 -0.79
C ILE A 75 16.04 9.80 -0.52
N LEU A 76 15.69 8.53 -0.33
CA LEU A 76 16.66 7.44 -0.24
C LEU A 76 16.97 6.89 -1.63
N PHE A 77 15.92 6.54 -2.38
CA PHE A 77 16.00 6.10 -3.76
C PHE A 77 14.61 6.10 -4.41
N LYS A 78 14.60 5.99 -5.74
CA LYS A 78 13.38 5.90 -6.56
C LYS A 78 13.44 4.63 -7.41
N GLU A 79 12.30 3.99 -7.60
CA GLU A 79 12.19 2.77 -8.37
C GLU A 79 10.88 2.73 -9.16
N ILE A 80 10.91 2.05 -10.30
CA ILE A 80 9.75 1.87 -11.20
C ILE A 80 9.17 0.50 -10.91
N PHE A 81 7.86 0.46 -10.64
CA PHE A 81 7.11 -0.77 -10.39
C PHE A 81 6.01 -0.94 -11.44
N LEU A 82 5.70 -2.19 -11.75
CA LEU A 82 4.57 -2.54 -12.60
C LEU A 82 3.26 -2.41 -11.81
N LEU A 83 2.42 -1.44 -12.18
CA LEU A 83 1.10 -1.28 -11.56
C LEU A 83 0.18 -2.42 -11.98
N LYS A 84 -0.12 -3.32 -11.03
CA LYS A 84 -1.16 -4.33 -11.18
C LYS A 84 -2.49 -3.72 -10.77
N ARG A 85 -3.29 -3.30 -11.75
CA ARG A 85 -4.68 -2.90 -11.49
C ARG A 85 -5.43 -4.12 -11.01
N ILE A 86 -5.94 -4.10 -9.77
CA ILE A 86 -6.93 -5.09 -9.38
C ILE A 86 -8.22 -4.74 -10.12
N CYS A 87 -8.54 -5.47 -11.19
CA CYS A 87 -9.93 -5.56 -11.63
C CYS A 87 -10.66 -6.28 -10.49
N ARG A 88 -11.48 -5.55 -9.70
CA ARG A 88 -12.34 -6.16 -8.68
C ARG A 88 -13.40 -7.01 -9.40
N GLN A 89 -13.03 -8.19 -9.89
CA GLN A 89 -14.03 -9.22 -10.12
C GLN A 89 -14.51 -9.61 -8.72
N LYS A 90 -15.77 -9.29 -8.42
CA LYS A 90 -16.46 -9.78 -7.24
C LYS A 90 -16.48 -11.31 -7.34
N SER A 91 -15.49 -11.99 -6.78
CA SER A 91 -15.56 -13.44 -6.61
C SER A 91 -16.53 -13.70 -5.46
N THR A 92 -17.77 -14.00 -5.81
CA THR A 92 -18.72 -14.66 -4.92
C THR A 92 -18.13 -16.01 -4.51
N PHE A 93 -17.38 -16.05 -3.41
CA PHE A 93 -17.03 -17.30 -2.75
C PHE A 93 -18.30 -17.78 -2.05
N GLY A 94 -18.91 -18.81 -2.64
CA GLY A 94 -20.16 -19.38 -2.17
C GLY A 94 -20.07 -19.80 -0.71
N LYS A 95 -21.11 -19.45 0.05
CA LYS A 95 -21.44 -20.13 1.30
C LYS A 95 -21.76 -21.59 0.93
N ILE A 96 -20.86 -22.52 1.26
CA ILE A 96 -21.27 -23.90 1.47
C ILE A 96 -21.51 -24.01 2.97
N SER A 97 -22.78 -23.95 3.35
CA SER A 97 -23.25 -24.39 4.65
C SER A 97 -23.25 -25.92 4.65
N GLU A 98 -22.29 -26.52 5.34
CA GLU A 98 -22.41 -27.93 5.76
C GLU A 98 -23.37 -27.97 6.95
N SER A 99 -24.64 -28.17 6.65
CA SER A 99 -25.59 -28.80 7.56
C SER A 99 -25.47 -30.31 7.32
N ASN A 100 -24.77 -31.02 8.19
CA ASN A 100 -24.90 -32.46 8.28
C ASN A 100 -25.54 -32.84 9.62
N GLN A 101 -26.69 -33.50 9.47
CA GLN A 101 -27.45 -34.18 10.49
C GLN A 101 -26.62 -35.30 11.13
N ASN A 102 -26.71 -35.42 12.45
CA ASN A 102 -27.08 -36.69 13.09
C ASN A 102 -27.68 -36.39 14.46
#